data_AF-A0A2T0SAC0-F1
#
_entry.id   AF-A0A2T0SAC0-F1
#
_cell.length_a   1.000
_cell.length_b   1.000
_cell.length_c   1.000
_cell.angle_alpha   90.00
_cell.angle_beta   90.00
_cell.angle_gamma   90.00
#
_symmetry.space_group_name_H-M   'P 1'
#
loop_
_entity.id
_entity.type
_entity.pdbx_description
1 polymer ?
#
loop_
_entity_poly.entity_id
_entity_poly.type
_entity_poly.pdbx_seq_one_letter_code
_entity_poly.pdbx_strand_id
1 'polypeptide(L)'
;MRARTLAAVLLAGGLALTACGKEGTPGDTGGTAPSQAVASDVKLDGSPTFEKIKSRGRVVIGVKEDQPGLGFKDPTTNKYSGFDIEIAKLVAAKLGFAEDKIDYKAIASAGREQALINGDVDYYVGTYTINAGRKEKVGFAGPYYTAGQDLLVRKDDTAITGKDALKGKKVCSVTGSTPIKKVKEEGLTEPENITEFQNYSQCVSKLAEGSIDAVTTDDAILKGYAAQEPDKFKVVGKPFSNEPYGIGLSKEDTVLRGKLFDILEAALKDGTWQSIYDSTLGKSGSAATKPLIERY
;
A
#
# COMPACT_ATOMS: atom_id res chain seq x y z
N MET A 1 25.24 -44.79 61.72
CA MET A 1 25.97 -43.63 61.15
C MET A 1 26.31 -43.96 59.70
N ARG A 2 25.81 -43.17 58.75
CA ARG A 2 26.16 -43.02 57.31
C ARG A 2 24.89 -42.92 56.45
N ALA A 3 24.45 -41.68 56.31
CA ALA A 3 23.48 -41.24 55.32
C ALA A 3 24.05 -41.41 53.91
N ARG A 4 23.20 -41.80 52.95
CA ARG A 4 23.47 -41.69 51.52
C ARG A 4 22.32 -40.90 50.91
N THR A 5 22.58 -39.62 50.69
CA THR A 5 21.71 -38.67 50.00
C THR A 5 21.77 -38.96 48.49
N LEU A 6 20.65 -39.34 47.90
CA LEU A 6 20.46 -39.42 46.44
C LEU A 6 19.94 -38.05 45.97
N ALA A 7 20.76 -37.34 45.20
CA ALA A 7 20.35 -36.12 44.51
C ALA A 7 19.61 -36.50 43.21
N ALA A 8 18.33 -36.18 43.14
CA ALA A 8 17.54 -36.26 41.92
C ALA A 8 17.72 -34.97 41.12
N VAL A 9 18.34 -35.06 39.94
CA VAL A 9 18.45 -33.97 38.97
C VAL A 9 17.19 -33.96 38.11
N LEU A 10 16.29 -33.00 38.35
CA LEU A 10 15.16 -32.70 37.48
C LEU A 10 15.63 -31.79 36.34
N LEU A 11 15.79 -32.37 35.15
CA LEU A 11 15.97 -31.63 33.90
C LEU A 11 14.61 -31.16 33.38
N ALA A 12 14.31 -29.87 33.56
CA ALA A 12 13.20 -29.19 32.92
C ALA A 12 13.54 -28.96 31.43
N GLY A 13 12.94 -29.74 30.54
CA GLY A 13 13.02 -29.52 29.10
C GLY A 13 12.02 -28.46 28.65
N GLY A 14 12.49 -27.22 28.48
CA GLY A 14 11.74 -26.18 27.77
C GLY A 14 11.89 -26.37 26.26
N LEU A 15 10.83 -26.83 25.59
CA LEU A 15 10.73 -26.71 24.13
C LEU A 15 10.40 -25.27 23.77
N ALA A 16 11.42 -24.48 23.46
CA ALA A 16 11.25 -23.24 22.71
C ALA A 16 11.04 -23.60 21.24
N LEU A 17 9.79 -23.51 20.76
CA LEU A 17 9.46 -23.51 19.34
C LEU A 17 9.95 -22.19 18.74
N THR A 18 11.20 -22.15 18.28
CA THR A 18 11.69 -21.08 17.41
C THR A 18 11.02 -21.25 16.04
N ALA A 19 9.92 -20.53 15.83
CA ALA A 19 9.38 -20.29 14.51
C ALA A 19 10.40 -19.44 13.73
N CYS A 20 11.13 -20.07 12.80
CA CYS A 20 11.99 -19.36 11.85
C CYS A 20 11.12 -18.62 10.82
N GLY A 21 10.59 -17.47 11.21
CA GLY A 21 10.25 -16.42 10.26
C GLY A 21 11.57 -15.85 9.74
N LYS A 22 11.79 -15.92 8.43
CA LYS A 22 12.96 -15.30 7.80
C LYS A 22 12.79 -13.79 7.91
N GLU A 23 13.62 -13.13 8.72
CA GLU A 23 13.66 -11.67 8.79
C GLU A 23 13.86 -11.11 7.39
N GLY A 24 12.97 -10.21 6.96
CA GLY A 24 13.11 -9.48 5.69
C GLY A 24 12.16 -9.88 4.54
N THR A 25 11.16 -10.73 4.76
CA THR A 25 10.09 -10.95 3.76
C THR A 25 8.96 -9.92 3.91
N PRO A 26 8.45 -9.29 2.82
CA PRO A 26 7.30 -8.38 2.89
C PRO A 26 6.03 -9.08 3.40
N GLY A 27 5.68 -8.82 4.66
CA GLY A 27 4.68 -9.55 5.44
C GLY A 27 5.17 -9.86 6.86
N ASP A 28 6.48 -9.80 7.07
CA ASP A 28 7.09 -9.78 8.40
C ASP A 28 6.80 -8.44 9.10
N THR A 29 6.14 -8.51 10.25
CA THR A 29 5.90 -7.35 11.13
C THR A 29 7.18 -6.74 11.72
N GLY A 30 8.35 -7.34 11.47
CA GLY A 30 9.66 -6.95 12.04
C GLY A 30 10.25 -5.62 11.56
N GLY A 31 9.63 -4.92 10.61
CA GLY A 31 10.00 -3.55 10.24
C GLY A 31 9.05 -2.52 10.81
N THR A 32 9.06 -2.26 12.11
CA THR A 32 8.24 -1.16 12.64
C THR A 32 8.88 0.17 12.22
N ALA A 33 8.22 0.91 11.33
CA ALA A 33 8.60 2.28 11.02
C ALA A 33 8.62 3.11 12.32
N PRO A 34 9.42 4.19 12.41
CA PRO A 34 9.48 4.98 13.63
C PRO A 34 8.09 5.50 14.00
N SER A 35 7.72 5.33 15.27
CA SER A 35 6.48 5.90 15.81
C SER A 35 6.47 7.43 15.60
N GLN A 36 5.36 7.95 15.10
CA GLN A 36 5.22 9.36 14.78
C GLN A 36 4.77 10.14 16.02
N ALA A 37 5.45 11.24 16.34
CA ALA A 37 5.02 12.12 17.42
C ALA A 37 3.67 12.77 17.09
N VAL A 38 2.69 12.55 17.95
CA VAL A 38 1.34 13.10 17.80
C VAL A 38 1.38 14.61 18.08
N ALA A 39 0.88 15.41 17.14
CA ALA A 39 0.81 16.84 17.28
C ALA A 39 -0.25 17.25 18.32
N SER A 40 0.10 18.16 19.22
CA SER A 40 -0.86 18.77 20.14
C SER A 40 -1.51 20.01 19.50
N ASP A 41 -2.70 20.36 20.00
CA ASP A 41 -3.36 21.64 19.72
C ASP A 41 -3.53 21.99 18.22
N VAL A 42 -3.69 20.96 17.38
CA VAL A 42 -3.91 21.13 15.94
C VAL A 42 -5.24 21.85 15.71
N LYS A 43 -5.17 23.02 15.10
CA LYS A 43 -6.31 23.82 14.64
C LYS A 43 -6.28 23.90 13.13
N LEU A 44 -7.42 23.62 12.50
CA LEU A 44 -7.65 23.75 11.06
C LEU A 44 -9.02 24.40 10.86
N ASP A 45 -9.10 25.67 11.25
CA ASP A 45 -10.34 26.44 11.15
C ASP A 45 -10.81 26.50 9.70
N GLY A 46 -12.08 26.16 9.46
CA GLY A 46 -12.66 26.11 8.11
C GLY A 46 -12.45 24.78 7.36
N SER A 47 -11.91 23.74 8.00
CA SER A 47 -11.89 22.38 7.44
C SER A 47 -13.10 21.56 7.94
N PRO A 48 -14.15 21.37 7.12
CA PRO A 48 -15.32 20.60 7.52
C PRO A 48 -14.99 19.12 7.79
N THR A 49 -13.98 18.56 7.13
CA THR A 49 -13.55 17.19 7.38
C THR A 49 -12.86 17.10 8.73
N PHE A 50 -11.93 18.02 9.04
CA PHE A 50 -11.23 18.00 10.32
C PHE A 50 -12.18 18.23 11.51
N GLU A 51 -13.17 19.11 11.36
CA GLU A 51 -14.22 19.31 12.37
C GLU A 51 -14.99 18.00 12.66
N LYS A 52 -15.34 17.23 11.62
CA LYS A 52 -15.97 15.91 11.78
C LYS A 52 -15.05 14.92 12.50
N ILE A 53 -13.77 14.85 12.12
CA ILE A 53 -12.78 13.99 12.79
C ILE A 53 -12.68 14.36 14.28
N LYS A 54 -12.58 15.65 14.61
CA LYS A 54 -12.50 16.15 15.99
C LYS A 54 -13.75 15.84 16.79
N SER A 55 -14.93 16.08 16.21
CA SER A 55 -16.22 15.78 16.85
C SER A 55 -16.39 14.29 17.13
N ARG A 56 -15.98 13.43 16.19
CA ARG A 56 -16.00 11.96 16.35
C ARG A 56 -14.88 11.45 17.26
N GLY A 57 -13.80 12.20 17.44
CA GLY A 57 -12.63 11.81 18.22
C GLY A 57 -11.75 10.74 17.56
N ARG A 58 -12.01 10.40 16.29
CA ARG A 58 -11.31 9.37 15.51
C ARG A 58 -11.31 9.71 14.02
N VAL A 59 -10.23 9.32 13.34
CA VAL A 59 -10.06 9.46 11.89
C VAL A 59 -10.37 8.15 11.18
N VAL A 60 -11.19 8.22 10.14
CA VAL A 60 -11.54 7.10 9.27
C VAL A 60 -10.71 7.21 7.99
N ILE A 61 -9.76 6.31 7.80
CA ILE A 61 -8.83 6.34 6.68
C ILE A 61 -9.18 5.22 5.70
N GLY A 62 -9.43 5.58 4.45
CA GLY A 62 -9.57 4.60 3.38
C GLY A 62 -8.22 4.05 2.95
N VAL A 63 -8.07 2.73 2.92
CA VAL A 63 -6.80 2.06 2.62
C VAL A 63 -6.99 0.84 1.71
N LYS A 64 -5.86 0.31 1.24
CA LYS A 64 -5.76 -1.03 0.65
C LYS A 64 -5.48 -2.07 1.73
N GLU A 65 -5.82 -3.32 1.45
CA GLU A 65 -5.58 -4.43 2.37
C GLU A 65 -4.86 -5.63 1.72
N ASP A 66 -4.69 -5.63 0.41
CA ASP A 66 -4.17 -6.75 -0.36
C ASP A 66 -2.84 -6.44 -1.07
N GLN A 67 -2.12 -5.38 -0.71
CA GLN A 67 -0.90 -4.96 -1.42
C GLN A 67 0.33 -5.06 -0.50
N PRO A 68 1.07 -6.18 -0.53
CA PRO A 68 2.22 -6.40 0.34
C PRO A 68 3.25 -5.26 0.26
N GLY A 69 3.68 -4.76 1.41
CA GLY A 69 4.63 -3.64 1.51
C GLY A 69 4.03 -2.24 1.28
N LEU A 70 2.75 -2.13 0.89
CA LEU A 70 2.03 -0.87 0.66
C LEU A 70 0.84 -0.73 1.63
N GLY A 71 -0.34 -1.18 1.22
CA GLY A 71 -1.51 -1.34 2.08
C GLY A 71 -1.87 -2.81 2.21
N PHE A 72 -1.44 -3.44 3.31
CA PHE A 72 -1.64 -4.86 3.55
C PHE A 72 -2.26 -5.09 4.92
N LYS A 73 -3.31 -5.89 4.98
CA LYS A 73 -3.90 -6.40 6.22
C LYS A 73 -3.50 -7.85 6.40
N ASP A 74 -2.70 -8.11 7.41
CA ASP A 74 -2.27 -9.47 7.71
C ASP A 74 -3.49 -10.32 8.13
N PRO A 75 -3.75 -11.45 7.44
CA PRO A 75 -4.97 -12.25 7.67
C PRO A 75 -4.96 -12.98 9.03
N THR A 76 -3.80 -13.13 9.66
CA THR A 76 -3.64 -13.84 10.93
C THR A 76 -3.86 -12.90 12.11
N THR A 77 -3.24 -11.72 12.06
CA THR A 77 -3.20 -10.74 13.14
C THR A 77 -4.23 -9.61 12.96
N ASN A 78 -4.82 -9.48 11.77
CA ASN A 78 -5.67 -8.37 11.35
C ASN A 78 -5.01 -6.98 11.40
N LYS A 79 -3.68 -6.92 11.52
CA LYS A 79 -2.93 -5.66 11.57
C LYS A 79 -2.68 -5.13 10.17
N TYR A 80 -2.87 -3.83 10.01
CA TYR A 80 -2.48 -3.10 8.79
C TYR A 80 -1.00 -2.74 8.83
N SER A 81 -0.32 -2.87 7.70
CA SER A 81 1.11 -2.59 7.55
C SER A 81 1.47 -2.17 6.13
N GLY A 82 2.67 -1.59 5.99
CA GLY A 82 3.26 -1.18 4.73
C GLY A 82 3.32 0.33 4.54
N PHE A 83 3.92 0.76 3.43
CA PHE A 83 4.26 2.15 3.19
C PHE A 83 3.04 3.09 3.19
N ASP A 84 1.94 2.71 2.53
CA ASP A 84 0.72 3.53 2.51
C ASP A 84 0.10 3.65 3.91
N ILE A 85 0.21 2.60 4.73
CA ILE A 85 -0.26 2.60 6.11
C ILE A 85 0.58 3.53 6.98
N GLU A 86 1.90 3.53 6.80
CA GLU A 86 2.80 4.42 7.56
C GLU A 86 2.66 5.89 7.13
N ILE A 87 2.40 6.16 5.84
CA ILE A 87 2.00 7.51 5.38
C ILE A 87 0.66 7.92 6.00
N ALA A 88 -0.32 7.01 6.07
CA ALA A 88 -1.60 7.27 6.73
C ALA A 88 -1.46 7.59 8.22
N LYS A 89 -0.59 6.86 8.94
CA LYS A 89 -0.26 7.10 10.36
C LYS A 89 0.48 8.41 10.57
N LEU A 90 1.45 8.73 9.71
CA LEU A 90 2.13 10.03 9.73
C LEU A 90 1.13 11.18 9.66
N VAL A 91 0.20 11.11 8.71
CA VAL A 91 -0.83 12.14 8.54
C VAL A 91 -1.73 12.22 9.78
N ALA A 92 -2.23 11.09 10.27
CA ALA A 92 -3.08 11.05 11.46
C ALA A 92 -2.38 11.66 12.69
N ALA A 93 -1.12 11.28 12.93
CA ALA A 93 -0.30 11.80 14.03
C ALA A 93 -0.12 13.31 13.93
N LYS A 94 0.18 13.84 12.74
CA LYS A 94 0.34 15.29 12.51
C LYS A 94 -0.98 16.07 12.51
N LEU A 95 -2.12 15.38 12.39
CA LEU A 95 -3.46 15.91 12.65
C LEU A 95 -3.87 15.80 14.13
N GLY A 96 -3.04 15.18 14.97
CA GLY A 96 -3.26 15.06 16.42
C GLY A 96 -3.99 13.80 16.85
N PHE A 97 -3.95 12.74 16.05
CA PHE A 97 -4.57 11.46 16.34
C PHE A 97 -3.51 10.36 16.45
N ALA A 98 -3.46 9.70 17.61
CA ALA A 98 -2.63 8.52 17.83
C ALA A 98 -3.17 7.30 17.05
N GLU A 99 -2.36 6.26 16.92
CA GLU A 99 -2.72 5.06 16.14
C GLU A 99 -3.99 4.37 16.66
N ASP A 100 -4.23 4.38 17.98
CA ASP A 100 -5.45 3.84 18.57
C ASP A 100 -6.72 4.64 18.21
N LYS A 101 -6.58 5.83 17.61
CA LYS A 101 -7.67 6.71 17.12
C LYS A 101 -7.88 6.64 15.60
N ILE A 102 -7.23 5.68 14.94
CA ILE A 102 -7.41 5.42 13.51
C ILE A 102 -8.38 4.27 13.29
N ASP A 103 -9.38 4.49 12.45
CA ASP A 103 -10.26 3.47 11.91
C ASP A 103 -9.94 3.26 10.42
N TYR A 104 -9.38 2.11 10.08
CA TYR A 104 -9.10 1.76 8.69
C TYR A 104 -10.35 1.20 8.00
N LYS A 105 -10.68 1.73 6.83
CA LYS A 105 -11.73 1.20 5.95
C LYS A 105 -11.10 0.70 4.65
N ALA A 106 -11.14 -0.60 4.42
CA ALA A 106 -10.66 -1.18 3.17
C ALA A 106 -11.57 -0.75 2.01
N ILE A 107 -11.01 -0.13 0.97
CA ILE A 107 -11.76 0.35 -0.20
C ILE A 107 -11.06 -0.09 -1.49
N ALA A 108 -11.79 -0.84 -2.32
CA ALA A 108 -11.37 -1.26 -3.64
C ALA A 108 -11.15 -0.06 -4.58
N SER A 109 -10.35 -0.24 -5.64
CA SER A 109 -9.95 0.87 -6.52
C SER A 109 -11.13 1.55 -7.21
N ALA A 110 -12.19 0.80 -7.51
CA ALA A 110 -13.41 1.30 -8.13
C ALA A 110 -14.29 2.15 -7.17
N GLY A 111 -14.11 2.03 -5.86
CA GLY A 111 -14.98 2.65 -4.85
C GLY A 111 -14.40 3.89 -4.17
N ARG A 112 -13.11 4.20 -4.34
CA ARG A 112 -12.42 5.24 -3.55
C ARG A 112 -12.94 6.65 -3.78
N GLU A 113 -13.26 7.02 -5.03
CA GLU A 113 -13.82 8.35 -5.34
C GLU A 113 -15.18 8.51 -4.66
N GLN A 114 -16.05 7.51 -4.76
CA GLN A 114 -17.38 7.56 -4.16
C GLN A 114 -17.31 7.55 -2.63
N ALA A 115 -16.40 6.77 -2.04
CA ALA A 115 -16.18 6.75 -0.59
C ALA A 115 -15.78 8.15 -0.07
N LEU A 116 -14.91 8.86 -0.79
CA LEU A 116 -14.54 10.23 -0.46
C LEU A 116 -15.72 11.21 -0.61
N ILE A 117 -16.47 11.11 -1.71
CA ILE A 117 -17.62 11.97 -1.99
C ILE A 117 -18.72 11.79 -0.93
N ASN A 118 -18.99 10.55 -0.52
CA ASN A 118 -19.99 10.22 0.49
C ASN A 118 -19.55 10.61 1.91
N GLY A 119 -18.26 10.85 2.14
CA GLY A 119 -17.70 10.98 3.49
C GLY A 119 -17.64 9.65 4.24
N ASP A 120 -17.59 8.53 3.52
CA ASP A 120 -17.37 7.18 4.08
C ASP A 120 -15.98 7.04 4.73
N VAL A 121 -15.03 7.86 4.28
CA VAL A 121 -13.66 8.02 4.80
C VAL A 121 -13.31 9.51 4.78
N ASP A 122 -12.45 9.95 5.70
CA ASP A 122 -12.02 11.34 5.79
C ASP A 122 -10.94 11.68 4.76
N TYR A 123 -10.02 10.74 4.55
CA TYR A 123 -9.03 10.75 3.47
C TYR A 123 -8.65 9.32 3.07
N TYR A 124 -7.99 9.17 1.92
CA TYR A 124 -7.64 7.91 1.30
C TYR A 124 -6.14 7.82 1.02
N VAL A 125 -5.48 6.76 1.50
CA VAL A 125 -4.08 6.44 1.22
C VAL A 125 -4.00 4.99 0.77
N GLY A 126 -3.77 4.76 -0.53
CA GLY A 126 -3.82 3.41 -1.12
C GLY A 126 -3.52 3.39 -2.61
N THR A 127 -2.25 3.52 -2.98
CA THR A 127 -1.76 3.51 -4.38
C THR A 127 -2.64 4.35 -5.33
N TYR A 128 -2.93 5.60 -4.93
CA TYR A 128 -3.95 6.41 -5.59
C TYR A 128 -3.33 7.38 -6.59
N THR A 129 -3.24 6.98 -7.86
CA THR A 129 -2.69 7.85 -8.91
C THR A 129 -3.45 9.17 -9.02
N ILE A 130 -2.71 10.27 -8.94
CA ILE A 130 -3.17 11.61 -9.25
C ILE A 130 -3.29 11.74 -10.78
N ASN A 131 -4.48 12.04 -11.28
CA ASN A 131 -4.69 12.36 -12.70
C ASN A 131 -5.84 13.36 -12.88
N ALA A 132 -5.97 13.93 -14.08
CA ALA A 132 -6.96 14.98 -14.38
C ALA A 132 -8.40 14.52 -14.08
N GLY A 133 -8.80 13.34 -14.58
CA GLY A 133 -10.17 12.83 -14.39
C GLY A 133 -10.53 12.55 -12.93
N ARG A 134 -9.55 12.21 -12.07
CA ARG A 134 -9.75 12.06 -10.63
C ARG A 134 -9.84 13.42 -9.93
N LYS A 135 -8.99 14.39 -10.31
CA LYS A 135 -9.01 15.76 -9.79
C LYS A 135 -10.33 16.50 -10.06
N GLU A 136 -11.08 16.09 -11.07
CA GLU A 136 -12.43 16.59 -11.31
C GLU A 136 -13.41 16.21 -10.19
N LYS A 137 -13.17 15.09 -9.49
CA LYS A 137 -14.09 14.49 -8.52
C LYS A 137 -13.66 14.70 -7.06
N VAL A 138 -12.35 14.66 -6.79
CA VAL A 138 -11.77 14.69 -5.43
C VAL A 138 -10.53 15.57 -5.36
N GLY A 139 -10.13 15.95 -4.15
CA GLY A 139 -8.89 16.66 -3.87
C GLY A 139 -7.72 15.69 -3.72
N PHE A 140 -6.50 16.21 -3.87
CA PHE A 140 -5.26 15.46 -3.64
C PHE A 140 -4.24 16.28 -2.86
N ALA A 141 -3.44 15.60 -2.05
CA ALA A 141 -2.14 16.08 -1.57
C ALA A 141 -1.05 15.08 -1.99
N GLY A 142 0.11 15.57 -2.45
CA GLY A 142 1.19 14.71 -2.95
C GLY A 142 1.77 15.19 -4.28
N PRO A 143 2.43 14.32 -5.06
CA PRO A 143 2.60 12.89 -4.80
C PRO A 143 3.50 12.59 -3.59
N TYR A 144 3.23 11.48 -2.90
CA TYR A 144 4.11 10.92 -1.86
C TYR A 144 4.94 9.72 -2.35
N TYR A 145 4.64 9.19 -3.54
CA TYR A 145 5.43 8.17 -4.22
C TYR A 145 5.09 8.21 -5.71
N THR A 146 6.02 7.79 -6.57
CA THR A 146 5.76 7.68 -8.01
C THR A 146 6.09 6.28 -8.46
N ALA A 147 5.06 5.51 -8.81
CA ALA A 147 5.20 4.18 -9.37
C ALA A 147 5.15 4.24 -10.91
N GLY A 148 5.28 3.10 -11.55
CA GLY A 148 4.87 2.95 -12.95
C GLY A 148 4.36 1.56 -13.23
N GLN A 149 3.39 1.44 -14.14
CA GLN A 149 2.79 0.16 -14.49
C GLN A 149 3.81 -0.78 -15.12
N ASP A 150 3.87 -2.01 -14.64
CA ASP A 150 4.75 -3.08 -15.10
C ASP A 150 4.00 -4.42 -15.14
N LEU A 151 4.72 -5.54 -15.28
CA LEU A 151 4.16 -6.89 -15.41
C LEU A 151 4.71 -7.86 -14.37
N LEU A 152 3.82 -8.67 -13.78
CA LEU A 152 4.15 -9.81 -12.94
C LEU A 152 3.76 -11.09 -13.66
N VAL A 153 4.71 -12.02 -13.74
CA VAL A 153 4.56 -13.31 -14.42
C VAL A 153 5.08 -14.44 -13.53
N ARG A 154 4.80 -15.68 -13.91
CA ARG A 154 5.38 -16.85 -13.25
C ARG A 154 6.90 -16.86 -13.40
N LYS A 155 7.61 -17.42 -12.42
CA LYS A 155 9.07 -17.40 -12.34
C LYS A 155 9.75 -18.02 -13.56
N ASP A 156 9.15 -19.08 -14.09
CA ASP A 156 9.59 -19.87 -15.23
C ASP A 156 9.20 -19.28 -16.59
N ASP A 157 8.31 -18.28 -16.65
CA ASP A 157 7.89 -17.66 -17.91
C ASP A 157 9.03 -16.88 -18.57
N THR A 158 9.39 -17.23 -19.80
CA THR A 158 10.41 -16.51 -20.59
C THR A 158 9.83 -15.79 -21.81
N ALA A 159 8.51 -15.87 -22.02
CA ALA A 159 7.85 -15.35 -23.20
C ALA A 159 7.40 -13.90 -23.02
N ILE A 160 7.00 -13.51 -21.80
CA ILE A 160 6.55 -12.15 -21.50
C ILE A 160 7.72 -11.36 -20.92
N THR A 161 8.24 -10.43 -21.72
CA THR A 161 9.40 -9.60 -21.35
C THR A 161 9.10 -8.11 -21.24
N GLY A 162 7.84 -7.71 -21.48
CA GLY A 162 7.40 -6.32 -21.46
C GLY A 162 6.02 -6.17 -22.12
N LYS A 163 5.50 -4.94 -22.14
CA LYS A 163 4.13 -4.64 -22.60
C LYS A 163 3.82 -5.14 -24.01
N ASP A 164 4.79 -5.12 -24.91
CA ASP A 164 4.60 -5.51 -26.32
C ASP A 164 4.39 -7.03 -26.48
N ALA A 165 4.77 -7.81 -25.47
CA ALA A 165 4.59 -9.26 -25.44
C ALA A 165 3.19 -9.70 -24.94
N LEU A 166 2.31 -8.74 -24.59
CA LEU A 166 0.97 -9.03 -24.06
C LEU A 166 -0.06 -9.40 -25.13
N LYS A 167 0.22 -9.16 -26.41
CA LYS A 167 -0.70 -9.49 -27.50
C LYS A 167 -0.97 -11.00 -27.53
N GLY A 168 -2.24 -11.41 -27.51
CA GLY A 168 -2.64 -12.81 -27.43
C GLY A 168 -2.47 -13.45 -26.04
N LYS A 169 -2.11 -12.69 -25.00
CA LYS A 169 -1.93 -13.18 -23.62
C LYS A 169 -3.11 -12.81 -22.76
N LYS A 170 -3.47 -13.71 -21.83
CA LYS A 170 -4.48 -13.45 -20.81
C LYS A 170 -3.90 -12.54 -19.73
N VAL A 171 -4.46 -11.35 -19.60
CA VAL A 171 -3.97 -10.31 -18.70
C VAL A 171 -4.99 -10.03 -17.62
N CYS A 172 -4.54 -10.01 -16.37
CA CYS A 172 -5.37 -9.64 -15.23
C CYS A 172 -4.98 -8.27 -14.64
N SER A 173 -5.97 -7.47 -14.28
CA SER A 173 -5.78 -6.25 -13.49
C SER A 173 -7.02 -5.95 -12.64
N VAL A 174 -7.02 -4.83 -11.91
CA VAL A 174 -8.10 -4.47 -10.98
C VAL A 174 -9.05 -3.45 -11.58
N THR A 175 -10.35 -3.68 -11.42
CA THR A 175 -11.41 -2.76 -11.88
C THR A 175 -11.25 -1.38 -11.24
N GLY A 176 -11.40 -0.33 -12.05
CA GLY A 176 -11.26 1.07 -11.63
C GLY A 176 -9.81 1.56 -11.44
N SER A 177 -8.82 0.71 -11.74
CA SER A 177 -7.41 1.11 -11.74
C SER A 177 -7.02 1.89 -13.01
N THR A 178 -5.96 2.69 -12.94
CA THR A 178 -5.32 3.29 -14.13
C THR A 178 -4.70 2.21 -15.05
N PRO A 179 -4.05 1.16 -14.51
CA PRO A 179 -3.54 0.03 -15.29
C PRO A 179 -4.54 -0.64 -16.23
N ILE A 180 -5.73 -1.02 -15.74
CA ILE A 180 -6.72 -1.67 -16.59
C ILE A 180 -7.25 -0.75 -17.69
N LYS A 181 -7.37 0.55 -17.39
CA LYS A 181 -7.77 1.56 -18.37
C LYS A 181 -6.73 1.62 -19.49
N LYS A 182 -5.43 1.67 -19.16
CA LYS A 182 -4.35 1.65 -20.15
C LYS A 182 -4.38 0.39 -21.02
N VAL A 183 -4.54 -0.80 -20.42
CA VAL A 183 -4.61 -2.07 -21.18
C VAL A 183 -5.68 -2.01 -22.26
N LYS A 184 -6.86 -1.48 -21.93
CA LYS A 184 -8.00 -1.34 -22.85
C LYS A 184 -7.78 -0.25 -23.90
N GLU A 185 -7.30 0.93 -23.50
CA GLU A 185 -7.12 2.07 -24.40
C GLU A 185 -5.98 1.88 -25.40
N GLU A 186 -4.87 1.26 -24.98
CA GLU A 186 -3.73 0.98 -25.85
C GLU A 186 -3.85 -0.37 -26.57
N GLY A 187 -4.89 -1.16 -26.29
CA GLY A 187 -5.10 -2.47 -26.92
C GLY A 187 -3.97 -3.47 -26.67
N LEU A 188 -3.41 -3.47 -25.45
CA LEU A 188 -2.23 -4.28 -25.09
C LEU A 188 -2.49 -5.79 -25.21
N THR A 189 -3.74 -6.21 -25.09
CA THR A 189 -4.23 -7.55 -25.43
C THR A 189 -5.68 -7.45 -25.94
N GLU A 190 -6.22 -8.55 -26.48
CA GLU A 190 -7.60 -8.63 -26.96
C GLU A 190 -8.61 -8.50 -25.82
N PRO A 191 -9.78 -7.86 -26.02
CA PRO A 191 -10.79 -7.68 -24.98
C PRO A 191 -11.20 -8.98 -24.26
N GLU A 192 -11.30 -10.10 -24.97
CA GLU A 192 -11.62 -11.43 -24.44
C GLU A 192 -10.50 -12.03 -23.57
N ASN A 193 -9.28 -11.52 -23.69
CA ASN A 193 -8.12 -11.93 -22.90
C ASN A 193 -7.98 -11.11 -21.61
N ILE A 194 -8.82 -10.09 -21.40
CA ILE A 194 -8.78 -9.23 -20.22
C ILE A 194 -9.63 -9.84 -19.11
N THR A 195 -9.02 -10.08 -17.96
CA THR A 195 -9.71 -10.46 -16.72
C THR A 195 -9.60 -9.33 -15.69
N GLU A 196 -10.70 -9.04 -15.01
CA GLU A 196 -10.72 -8.02 -13.97
C GLU A 196 -11.25 -8.58 -12.65
N PHE A 197 -10.61 -8.18 -11.56
CA PHE A 197 -11.08 -8.44 -10.19
C PHE A 197 -11.11 -7.15 -9.37
N GLN A 198 -11.66 -7.23 -8.16
CA GLN A 198 -11.66 -6.10 -7.22
C GLN A 198 -10.31 -5.92 -6.51
N ASN A 199 -9.58 -7.04 -6.32
CA ASN A 199 -8.32 -7.10 -5.59
C ASN A 199 -7.23 -7.77 -6.45
N TYR A 200 -5.98 -7.34 -6.29
CA TYR A 200 -4.83 -7.91 -6.99
C TYR A 200 -4.52 -9.32 -6.52
N SER A 201 -4.85 -9.67 -5.27
CA SER A 201 -4.60 -11.01 -4.73
C SER A 201 -5.36 -12.09 -5.51
N GLN A 202 -6.53 -11.74 -6.06
CA GLN A 202 -7.30 -12.61 -6.96
C GLN A 202 -6.58 -12.82 -8.30
N CYS A 203 -6.04 -11.75 -8.90
CA CYS A 203 -5.22 -11.84 -10.11
C CYS A 203 -3.97 -12.69 -9.90
N VAL A 204 -3.27 -12.49 -8.78
CA VAL A 204 -2.04 -13.25 -8.44
C VAL A 204 -2.34 -14.72 -8.20
N SER A 205 -3.47 -15.03 -7.54
CA SER A 205 -3.93 -16.42 -7.39
C SER A 205 -4.19 -17.07 -8.75
N LYS A 206 -4.85 -16.36 -9.68
CA LYS A 206 -5.08 -16.85 -11.05
C LYS A 206 -3.80 -17.00 -11.87
N LEU A 207 -2.79 -16.17 -11.61
CA LEU A 207 -1.47 -16.31 -12.21
C LEU A 207 -0.79 -17.60 -11.75
N ALA A 208 -0.85 -17.88 -10.44
CA ALA A 208 -0.31 -19.09 -9.82
C ALA A 208 -0.96 -20.36 -10.39
N GLU A 209 -2.28 -20.31 -10.61
CA GLU A 209 -3.07 -21.41 -11.19
C GLU A 209 -2.83 -21.61 -12.70
N GLY A 210 -2.12 -20.71 -13.37
CA GLY A 210 -1.94 -20.76 -14.82
C GLY A 210 -3.17 -20.33 -15.63
N SER A 211 -4.19 -19.78 -14.97
CA SER A 211 -5.44 -19.35 -15.64
C SER A 211 -5.26 -18.04 -16.43
N ILE A 212 -4.30 -17.21 -16.02
CA ILE A 212 -3.86 -16.00 -16.71
C ILE A 212 -2.35 -16.01 -16.89
N ASP A 213 -1.85 -15.24 -17.86
CA ASP A 213 -0.43 -15.23 -18.24
C ASP A 213 0.35 -14.12 -17.54
N ALA A 214 -0.28 -12.97 -17.30
CA ALA A 214 0.35 -11.85 -16.61
C ALA A 214 -0.65 -11.05 -15.75
N VAL A 215 -0.18 -10.59 -14.60
CA VAL A 215 -0.85 -9.51 -13.85
C VAL A 215 -0.17 -8.20 -14.22
N THR A 216 -0.95 -7.16 -14.52
CA THR A 216 -0.40 -5.82 -14.76
C THR A 216 -0.97 -4.79 -13.80
N THR A 217 -0.06 -4.07 -13.16
CA THR A 217 -0.31 -2.90 -12.32
C THR A 217 1.02 -2.23 -12.00
N ASP A 218 1.00 -1.28 -11.10
CA ASP A 218 2.15 -0.51 -10.64
C ASP A 218 3.24 -1.42 -10.08
N ASP A 219 4.48 -1.20 -10.49
CA ASP A 219 5.65 -2.02 -10.18
C ASP A 219 5.85 -2.24 -8.67
N ALA A 220 5.56 -1.22 -7.85
CA ALA A 220 5.62 -1.30 -6.40
C ALA A 220 4.71 -2.39 -5.82
N ILE A 221 3.48 -2.53 -6.36
CA ILE A 221 2.52 -3.57 -5.95
C ILE A 221 3.03 -4.93 -6.39
N LEU A 222 3.50 -5.03 -7.64
CA LEU A 222 3.98 -6.27 -8.22
C LEU A 222 5.22 -6.82 -7.49
N LYS A 223 6.16 -5.95 -7.12
CA LYS A 223 7.34 -6.30 -6.33
C LYS A 223 6.97 -6.79 -4.93
N GLY A 224 5.92 -6.24 -4.32
CA GLY A 224 5.36 -6.76 -3.08
C GLY A 224 4.96 -8.23 -3.18
N TYR A 225 4.19 -8.58 -4.22
CA TYR A 225 3.79 -9.97 -4.48
C TYR A 225 4.95 -10.88 -4.86
N ALA A 226 5.87 -10.40 -5.72
CA ALA A 226 7.06 -11.17 -6.09
C ALA A 226 7.95 -11.46 -4.89
N ALA A 227 8.06 -10.55 -3.93
CA ALA A 227 8.85 -10.75 -2.72
C ALA A 227 8.18 -11.66 -1.69
N GLN A 228 6.85 -11.78 -1.69
CA GLN A 228 6.13 -12.76 -0.87
C GLN A 228 6.33 -14.20 -1.38
N GLU A 229 6.34 -14.40 -2.69
CA GLU A 229 6.54 -15.70 -3.32
C GLU A 229 7.64 -15.67 -4.39
N PRO A 230 8.92 -15.46 -4.01
CA PRO A 230 10.03 -15.25 -4.93
C PRO A 230 10.37 -16.46 -5.81
N ASP A 231 9.95 -17.64 -5.37
CA ASP A 231 10.10 -18.89 -6.14
C ASP A 231 9.00 -19.06 -7.19
N LYS A 232 7.86 -18.37 -7.04
CA LYS A 232 6.70 -18.49 -7.95
C LYS A 232 6.58 -17.35 -8.94
N PHE A 233 7.00 -16.14 -8.58
CA PHE A 233 6.78 -14.97 -9.43
C PHE A 233 8.03 -14.13 -9.66
N LYS A 234 7.98 -13.32 -10.72
CA LYS A 234 8.95 -12.27 -11.01
C LYS A 234 8.28 -11.09 -11.70
N VAL A 235 8.81 -9.90 -11.45
CA VAL A 235 8.47 -8.71 -12.22
C VAL A 235 9.36 -8.67 -13.46
N VAL A 236 8.78 -8.38 -14.63
CA VAL A 236 9.46 -8.39 -15.92
C VAL A 236 9.19 -7.12 -16.69
N GLY A 237 10.18 -6.70 -17.48
CA GLY A 237 10.09 -5.51 -18.30
C GLY A 237 10.65 -4.28 -17.60
N LYS A 238 10.04 -3.13 -17.92
CA LYS A 238 10.31 -1.83 -17.32
C LYS A 238 8.98 -1.09 -17.21
N PRO A 239 8.82 -0.23 -16.20
CA PRO A 239 7.62 0.58 -16.07
C PRO A 239 7.28 1.35 -17.36
N PHE A 240 6.02 1.29 -17.78
CA PHE A 240 5.51 1.90 -19.02
C PHE A 240 4.35 2.88 -18.78
N SER A 241 4.21 3.34 -17.54
CA SER A 241 3.38 4.48 -17.16
C SER A 241 4.06 5.29 -16.06
N ASN A 242 3.47 6.44 -15.73
CA ASN A 242 3.84 7.25 -14.59
C ASN A 242 2.63 7.33 -13.66
N GLU A 243 2.77 6.83 -12.43
CA GLU A 243 1.67 6.69 -11.47
C GLU A 243 2.01 7.47 -10.18
N PRO A 244 1.86 8.82 -10.17
CA PRO A 244 2.09 9.63 -8.98
C PRO A 244 1.01 9.38 -7.92
N TYR A 245 1.35 8.75 -6.80
CA TYR A 245 0.42 8.45 -5.71
C TYR A 245 0.17 9.67 -4.83
N GLY A 246 -1.10 10.02 -4.63
CA GLY A 246 -1.53 11.09 -3.74
C GLY A 246 -2.43 10.59 -2.61
N ILE A 247 -2.56 11.41 -1.58
CA ILE A 247 -3.60 11.26 -0.57
C ILE A 247 -4.88 11.86 -1.15
N GLY A 248 -5.91 11.03 -1.34
CA GLY A 248 -7.23 11.48 -1.78
C GLY A 248 -8.03 12.06 -0.62
N LEU A 249 -8.76 13.15 -0.86
CA LEU A 249 -9.62 13.78 0.15
C LEU A 249 -10.79 14.51 -0.52
N SER A 250 -11.71 15.05 0.27
CA SER A 250 -12.79 15.90 -0.26
C SER A 250 -12.22 17.03 -1.14
N LYS A 251 -12.83 17.25 -2.31
CA LYS A 251 -12.41 18.29 -3.26
C LYS A 251 -12.53 19.70 -2.67
N GLU A 252 -13.55 19.90 -1.85
CA GLU A 252 -13.92 21.21 -1.32
C GLU A 252 -13.13 21.58 -0.05
N ASP A 253 -12.48 20.61 0.60
CA ASP A 253 -11.72 20.85 1.84
C ASP A 253 -10.27 21.27 1.55
N THR A 254 -10.14 22.48 1.00
CA THR A 254 -8.83 23.05 0.62
C THR A 254 -7.93 23.31 1.83
N VAL A 255 -8.51 23.54 3.02
CA VAL A 255 -7.77 23.72 4.28
C VAL A 255 -7.09 22.41 4.68
N LEU A 256 -7.83 21.30 4.71
CA LEU A 256 -7.23 19.99 4.98
C LEU A 256 -6.20 19.65 3.91
N ARG A 257 -6.51 19.90 2.63
CA ARG A 257 -5.58 19.65 1.51
C ARG A 257 -4.24 20.35 1.71
N GLY A 258 -4.27 21.64 2.07
CA GLY A 258 -3.08 22.42 2.37
C GLY A 258 -2.29 21.82 3.53
N LYS A 259 -2.97 21.43 4.62
CA LYS A 259 -2.32 20.79 5.76
C LYS A 259 -1.66 19.46 5.40
N LEU A 260 -2.33 18.62 4.62
CA LEU A 260 -1.77 17.33 4.17
C LEU A 260 -0.55 17.52 3.27
N PHE A 261 -0.57 18.53 2.39
CA PHE A 261 0.59 18.94 1.62
C PHE A 261 1.75 19.33 2.54
N ASP A 262 1.52 20.21 3.51
CA ASP A 262 2.58 20.70 4.41
C ASP A 262 3.19 19.56 5.25
N ILE A 263 2.37 18.58 5.66
CA ILE A 263 2.83 17.38 6.37
C ILE A 263 3.78 16.56 5.49
N LEU A 264 3.38 16.26 4.24
CA LEU A 264 4.20 15.50 3.31
C LEU A 264 5.48 16.25 2.96
N GLU A 265 5.40 17.56 2.74
CA GLU A 265 6.55 18.41 2.44
C GLU A 265 7.57 18.39 3.60
N ALA A 266 7.10 18.53 4.84
CA ALA A 266 7.94 18.45 6.02
C ALA A 266 8.63 17.07 6.14
N ALA A 267 7.87 15.99 5.96
CA ALA A 267 8.40 14.62 6.05
C ALA A 267 9.46 14.31 4.97
N LEU A 268 9.33 14.90 3.78
CA LEU A 268 10.33 14.78 2.71
C LEU A 268 11.62 15.54 3.05
N LYS A 269 11.49 16.71 3.71
CA LYS A 269 12.61 17.58 4.13
C LYS A 269 13.37 17.03 5.34
N ASP A 270 12.66 16.55 6.36
CA ASP A 270 13.25 16.13 7.64
C ASP A 270 13.76 14.67 7.66
N GLY A 271 13.50 13.91 6.58
CA GLY A 271 13.95 12.52 6.44
C GLY A 271 12.95 11.48 6.95
N THR A 272 11.84 11.88 7.56
CA THR A 272 10.78 10.97 8.03
C THR A 272 10.26 10.10 6.89
N TRP A 273 10.01 10.69 5.72
CA TRP A 273 9.57 9.94 4.53
C TRP A 273 10.57 8.85 4.14
N GLN A 274 11.88 9.17 4.17
CA GLN A 274 12.93 8.21 3.82
C GLN A 274 12.94 7.05 4.81
N SER A 275 12.83 7.34 6.10
CA SER A 275 12.79 6.30 7.14
C SER A 275 11.55 5.40 7.02
N ILE A 276 10.38 5.97 6.71
CA ILE A 276 9.16 5.20 6.44
C ILE A 276 9.39 4.30 5.22
N TYR A 277 9.92 4.83 4.13
CA TYR A 277 10.20 4.06 2.93
C TYR A 277 11.20 2.91 3.18
N ASP A 278 12.36 3.20 3.78
CA ASP A 278 13.42 2.20 4.03
C ASP A 278 12.95 1.07 4.95
N SER A 279 12.08 1.37 5.93
CA SER A 279 11.52 0.38 6.85
C SER A 279 10.41 -0.49 6.23
N THR A 280 9.79 -0.02 5.14
CA THR A 280 8.64 -0.66 4.49
C THR A 280 8.94 -1.04 3.03
N LEU A 281 8.47 -0.25 2.05
CA LEU A 281 8.54 -0.55 0.61
C LEU A 281 9.98 -0.69 0.10
N GLY A 282 10.96 -0.01 0.71
CA GLY A 282 12.37 -0.15 0.36
C GLY A 282 12.88 -1.60 0.50
N LYS A 283 12.28 -2.41 1.38
CA LYS A 283 12.63 -3.83 1.56
C LYS A 283 12.20 -4.73 0.40
N SER A 284 11.28 -4.28 -0.47
CA SER A 284 10.84 -5.08 -1.62
C SER A 284 11.73 -4.93 -2.86
N GLY A 285 12.74 -4.05 -2.81
CA GLY A 285 13.57 -3.71 -3.97
C GLY A 285 12.89 -2.73 -4.94
N SER A 286 11.72 -2.20 -4.60
CA SER A 286 11.12 -1.04 -5.29
C SER A 286 12.03 0.16 -5.11
N ALA A 287 12.67 0.66 -6.17
CA ALA A 287 13.47 1.87 -6.10
C ALA A 287 12.55 3.10 -5.99
N ALA A 288 12.89 4.05 -5.11
CA ALA A 288 12.18 5.30 -5.01
C ALA A 288 13.14 6.48 -5.06
N THR A 289 12.77 7.47 -5.87
CA THR A 289 13.32 8.82 -5.75
C THR A 289 12.33 9.64 -4.93
N LYS A 290 12.83 10.49 -4.03
CA LYS A 290 11.96 11.44 -3.32
C LYS A 290 11.09 12.20 -4.34
N PRO A 291 9.76 12.15 -4.23
CA PRO A 291 8.88 12.80 -5.18
C PRO A 291 9.01 14.32 -5.09
N LEU A 292 8.81 14.98 -6.23
CA LEU A 292 8.52 16.41 -6.26
C LEU A 292 7.05 16.59 -5.90
N ILE A 293 6.78 17.08 -4.69
CA ILE A 293 5.42 17.33 -4.22
C ILE A 293 4.81 18.52 -4.96
N GLU A 294 3.54 18.42 -5.33
CA GLU A 294 2.79 19.44 -6.05
C GLU A 294 1.65 19.99 -5.19
N ARG A 295 1.40 21.30 -5.32
CA ARG A 295 0.25 21.95 -4.67
C ARG A 295 -0.90 22.03 -5.67
N TYR A 296 -2.08 21.58 -5.25
CA TYR A 296 -3.31 21.51 -6.05
C TYR A 296 -4.43 22.39 -5.49
#